data_AF-A0A2V8FZ65-F1
#
_entry.id   AF-A0A2V8FZ65-F1
#
_cell.length_a   1.000
_cell.length_b   1.000
_cell.length_c   1.000
_cell.angle_alpha   90.00
_cell.angle_beta   90.00
_cell.angle_gamma   90.00
#
_symmetry.space_group_name_H-M   'P 1'
#
loop_
_entity.id
_entity.type
_entity.pdbx_description
1 polymer ?
#
loop_
_entity_poly.entity_id
_entity_poly.type
_entity_poly.pdbx_seq_one_letter_code
_entity_poly.pdbx_strand_id
1 'polypeptide(L)'
;MPLDEVRPGMEGVGETVFQGIELEKFQVHIIGVLRNVQAPRRNLILAKLEGGPLAQTGVIAGMSGSPVYIDGRLIGAVSYSIGSFSKEPIAGITPIAEMIDATAMPARRTLSAQARIDLPVTREGLAAAIRTAYAQISPFADRPADVQAFGLPAPAGAQLGAILRPIATPLVMSGLDGATAAWISSTFRDAGFSPVLSGGSGGDTPVSSGPLRPGDAVGVSLIGGDVQMGATGTVTHIDGDRVYAFGHPFFNLGPATFPMTRAYVYTSLPSLMESFKIATLGDVIGTIQQDRATAIAGTLGKGPDVVPMSITLKSDRGTTRTFTYALVHDQLFTPLLTYVALFNTLGSYERQFGAATFSVKGRAQFDKHADLTFEDIFTDNPTAGASAYIAGPLTMLLSNDIEKVNLKNVEVTIASSEEPLSARIERVWLDDAKARAGRTVSLKVLTRSYRGAEKISTIPIELPANASGQLSILVSDGRQLNQIEQRDMRRSLQPQSLTQMIRLLNDTRRNNRIYVRLLSGTPGAVVNGEALTSLPPSVLGVLEGDRNGGDFTPIRGAALGQWELPMETAVVGSRVLTIEVENRPF
;
A
#
# COMPACT_ATOMS: atom_id res chain seq x y z
N MET A 1 -11.38 -36.35 -11.00
CA MET A 1 -10.88 -37.69 -10.62
C MET A 1 -10.19 -37.58 -9.27
N PRO A 2 -10.48 -38.45 -8.30
CA PRO A 2 -9.78 -38.50 -7.02
C PRO A 2 -8.26 -38.68 -7.20
N LEU A 3 -7.48 -38.02 -6.35
CA LEU A 3 -6.01 -38.10 -6.40
C LEU A 3 -5.49 -39.53 -6.26
N ASP A 4 -6.18 -40.37 -5.49
CA ASP A 4 -5.79 -41.77 -5.25
C ASP A 4 -5.96 -42.67 -6.47
N GLU A 5 -6.63 -42.22 -7.53
CA GLU A 5 -6.70 -42.92 -8.81
C GLU A 5 -5.54 -42.56 -9.75
N VAL A 6 -4.86 -41.42 -9.52
CA VAL A 6 -3.76 -40.95 -10.39
C VAL A 6 -2.51 -41.83 -10.18
N ARG A 7 -1.91 -42.28 -11.28
CA ARG A 7 -0.73 -43.15 -11.30
C ARG A 7 0.32 -42.65 -12.30
N PRO A 8 1.62 -42.91 -12.05
CA PRO A 8 2.66 -42.70 -13.06
C PRO A 8 2.36 -43.42 -14.37
N GLY A 9 2.75 -42.80 -15.48
CA GLY A 9 2.54 -43.32 -16.82
C GLY A 9 1.14 -43.07 -17.39
N MET A 10 0.21 -42.50 -16.61
CA MET A 10 -1.05 -42.02 -17.17
C MET A 10 -0.81 -40.83 -18.10
N GLU A 11 -1.56 -40.79 -19.19
CA GLU A 11 -1.59 -39.67 -20.13
C GLU A 11 -2.87 -38.86 -19.93
N GLY A 12 -2.75 -37.55 -20.09
CA GLY A 12 -3.84 -36.60 -19.95
C GLY A 12 -3.71 -35.44 -20.93
N VAL A 13 -4.69 -34.56 -20.87
CA VAL A 13 -4.78 -33.35 -21.70
C VAL A 13 -4.94 -32.15 -20.79
N GLY A 14 -4.11 -31.14 -21.00
CA GLY A 14 -4.27 -29.82 -20.40
C GLY A 14 -4.73 -28.79 -21.43
N GLU A 15 -5.37 -27.72 -20.95
CA GLU A 15 -5.91 -26.65 -21.80
C GLU A 15 -5.42 -25.28 -21.32
N THR A 16 -4.98 -24.42 -22.24
CA THR A 16 -4.56 -23.04 -21.93
C THR A 16 -4.66 -22.15 -23.18
N VAL A 17 -4.60 -20.83 -22.99
CA VAL A 17 -4.44 -19.86 -24.08
C VAL A 17 -2.97 -19.46 -24.18
N PHE A 18 -2.27 -19.81 -25.27
CA PHE A 18 -0.90 -19.34 -25.53
C PHE A 18 -0.86 -17.99 -26.23
N GLN A 19 -1.87 -17.70 -27.07
CA GLN A 19 -2.01 -16.45 -27.80
C GLN A 19 -3.49 -16.13 -28.07
N GLY A 20 -3.82 -14.84 -28.04
CA GLY A 20 -5.15 -14.30 -28.21
C GLY A 20 -6.11 -14.73 -27.10
N ILE A 21 -7.17 -15.43 -27.54
CA ILE A 21 -8.24 -16.01 -26.71
C ILE A 21 -8.52 -17.47 -27.12
N GLU A 22 -7.69 -18.04 -28.00
CA GLU A 22 -7.87 -19.37 -28.54
C GLU A 22 -7.43 -20.40 -27.49
N LEU A 23 -8.32 -21.35 -27.21
CA LEU A 23 -8.03 -22.42 -26.26
C LEU A 23 -7.29 -23.54 -26.98
N GLU A 24 -6.07 -23.81 -26.54
CA GLU A 24 -5.20 -24.83 -27.11
C GLU A 24 -4.97 -25.97 -26.11
N LYS A 25 -4.77 -27.17 -26.65
CA LYS A 25 -4.51 -28.39 -25.88
C LYS A 25 -3.02 -28.70 -25.83
N PHE A 26 -2.56 -29.21 -24.70
CA PHE A 26 -1.23 -29.78 -24.52
C PHE A 26 -1.34 -31.16 -23.84
N GLN A 27 -0.42 -32.06 -24.16
CA GLN A 27 -0.34 -33.38 -23.58
C GLN A 27 0.31 -33.33 -22.20
N VAL A 28 -0.16 -34.18 -21.30
CA VAL A 28 0.33 -34.29 -19.92
C VAL A 28 0.68 -35.73 -19.63
N HIS A 29 1.94 -35.99 -19.30
CA HIS A 29 2.46 -37.31 -18.97
C HIS A 29 2.75 -37.39 -17.48
N ILE A 30 1.98 -38.16 -16.71
CA ILE A 30 2.13 -38.24 -15.25
C ILE A 30 3.41 -38.99 -14.89
N ILE A 31 4.26 -38.35 -14.09
CA ILE A 31 5.55 -38.87 -13.63
C ILE A 31 5.42 -39.46 -12.22
N GLY A 32 4.62 -38.84 -11.36
CA GLY A 32 4.45 -39.29 -9.97
C GLY A 32 3.60 -38.34 -9.15
N VAL A 33 3.46 -38.63 -7.86
CA VAL A 33 2.72 -37.79 -6.91
C VAL A 33 3.57 -37.53 -5.67
N LEU A 34 3.74 -36.27 -5.32
CA LEU A 34 4.33 -35.85 -4.05
C LEU A 34 3.19 -35.61 -3.06
N ARG A 35 3.26 -36.19 -1.85
CA ARG A 35 2.20 -36.10 -0.85
C ARG A 35 2.65 -35.45 0.44
N ASN A 36 1.71 -34.76 1.08
CA ASN A 36 1.82 -34.19 2.43
C ASN A 36 3.06 -33.32 2.64
N VAL A 37 3.39 -32.50 1.64
CA VAL A 37 4.60 -31.68 1.71
C VAL A 37 4.27 -30.32 2.31
N GLN A 38 5.01 -29.90 3.34
CA GLN A 38 4.74 -28.75 4.22
C GLN A 38 3.54 -28.87 5.16
N ALA A 39 2.43 -29.50 4.77
CA ALA A 39 1.28 -29.74 5.64
C ALA A 39 0.43 -30.96 5.20
N PRO A 40 -0.43 -31.52 6.09
CA PRO A 40 -1.37 -32.56 5.70
C PRO A 40 -2.25 -32.12 4.52
N ARG A 41 -2.43 -33.00 3.53
CA ARG A 41 -3.19 -32.73 2.29
C ARG A 41 -2.66 -31.58 1.43
N ARG A 42 -1.33 -31.37 1.44
CA ARG A 42 -0.63 -30.58 0.43
C ARG A 42 0.06 -31.52 -0.54
N ASN A 43 -0.68 -31.98 -1.54
CA ASN A 43 -0.16 -32.90 -2.54
C ASN A 43 0.10 -32.17 -3.86
N LEU A 44 0.95 -32.76 -4.68
CA LEU A 44 1.30 -32.23 -6.00
C LEU A 44 1.52 -33.39 -6.96
N ILE A 45 0.81 -33.37 -8.09
CA ILE A 45 0.98 -34.35 -9.15
C ILE A 45 2.09 -33.84 -10.07
N LEU A 46 3.11 -34.64 -10.32
CA LEU A 46 4.21 -34.29 -11.21
C LEU A 46 3.92 -34.81 -12.61
N ALA A 47 4.14 -33.96 -13.61
CA ALA A 47 3.95 -34.33 -15.00
C ALA A 47 4.93 -33.63 -15.94
N LYS A 48 5.23 -34.29 -17.06
CA LYS A 48 5.90 -33.68 -18.21
C LYS A 48 4.82 -33.17 -19.16
N LEU A 49 4.94 -31.92 -19.60
CA LEU A 49 4.00 -31.31 -20.54
C LEU A 49 4.56 -31.37 -21.97
N GLU A 50 3.70 -31.47 -22.98
CA GLU A 50 4.14 -31.54 -24.37
C GLU A 50 3.10 -30.90 -25.30
N GLY A 51 3.54 -30.33 -26.42
CA GLY A 51 2.67 -29.64 -27.37
C GLY A 51 2.71 -28.12 -27.24
N GLY A 52 2.09 -27.43 -28.19
CA GLY A 52 2.17 -25.98 -28.33
C GLY A 52 3.63 -25.48 -28.35
N PRO A 53 3.95 -24.34 -27.72
CA PRO A 53 5.31 -23.81 -27.65
C PRO A 53 6.18 -24.42 -26.53
N LEU A 54 5.69 -25.41 -25.77
CA LEU A 54 6.31 -25.88 -24.51
C LEU A 54 7.69 -26.52 -24.71
N ALA A 55 7.95 -27.10 -25.87
CA ALA A 55 9.26 -27.66 -26.21
C ALA A 55 10.39 -26.60 -26.23
N GLN A 56 10.04 -25.34 -26.51
CA GLN A 56 10.99 -24.22 -26.57
C GLN A 56 10.92 -23.32 -25.33
N THR A 57 9.75 -23.24 -24.71
CA THR A 57 9.46 -22.29 -23.63
C THR A 57 9.55 -22.88 -22.23
N GLY A 58 9.45 -24.21 -22.10
CA GLY A 58 9.20 -24.82 -20.79
C GLY A 58 7.79 -24.50 -20.29
N VAL A 59 7.60 -24.51 -18.96
CA VAL A 59 6.36 -24.04 -18.33
C VAL A 59 6.36 -22.51 -18.32
N ILE A 60 5.32 -21.88 -18.86
CA ILE A 60 5.26 -20.42 -19.07
C ILE A 60 4.60 -19.72 -17.88
N ALA A 61 5.18 -18.62 -17.39
CA ALA A 61 4.52 -17.73 -16.44
C ALA A 61 3.18 -17.22 -17.00
N GLY A 62 2.10 -17.46 -16.27
CA GLY A 62 0.72 -17.22 -16.70
C GLY A 62 -0.01 -18.46 -17.25
N MET A 63 0.61 -19.64 -17.24
CA MET A 63 -0.10 -20.93 -17.38
C MET A 63 -0.66 -21.45 -16.05
N SER A 64 -0.35 -20.78 -14.93
CA SER A 64 -0.85 -21.16 -13.62
C SER A 64 -2.38 -21.18 -13.62
N GLY A 65 -2.95 -22.32 -13.24
CA GLY A 65 -4.39 -22.57 -13.29
C GLY A 65 -4.85 -23.39 -14.50
N SER A 66 -3.98 -23.71 -15.47
CA SER A 66 -4.38 -24.50 -16.65
C SER A 66 -4.93 -25.87 -16.22
N PRO A 67 -6.20 -26.19 -16.54
CA PRO A 67 -6.82 -27.44 -16.10
C PRO A 67 -6.18 -28.63 -16.78
N VAL A 68 -6.08 -29.74 -16.05
CA VAL A 68 -5.58 -31.02 -16.55
C VAL A 68 -6.61 -32.11 -16.34
N TYR A 69 -6.85 -32.88 -17.39
CA TYR A 69 -7.84 -33.96 -17.44
C TYR A 69 -7.17 -35.29 -17.76
N ILE A 70 -7.63 -36.37 -17.12
CA ILE A 70 -7.34 -37.75 -17.51
C ILE A 70 -8.69 -38.42 -17.75
N ASP A 71 -8.87 -39.07 -18.90
CA ASP A 71 -10.14 -39.68 -19.31
C ASP A 71 -11.33 -38.71 -19.21
N GLY A 72 -11.11 -37.43 -19.57
CA GLY A 72 -12.12 -36.37 -19.48
C GLY A 72 -12.47 -35.92 -18.05
N ARG A 73 -11.81 -36.46 -17.02
CA ARG A 73 -12.05 -36.11 -15.61
C ARG A 73 -10.96 -35.16 -15.13
N LEU A 74 -11.35 -33.99 -14.62
CA LEU A 74 -10.43 -32.98 -14.06
C LEU A 74 -9.65 -33.55 -12.88
N ILE A 75 -8.31 -33.49 -12.93
CA ILE A 75 -7.42 -33.92 -11.84
C ILE A 75 -6.85 -32.73 -11.06
N GLY A 76 -6.70 -31.56 -11.69
CA GLY A 76 -6.08 -30.41 -11.05
C GLY A 76 -5.66 -29.30 -12.02
N ALA A 77 -4.80 -28.41 -11.53
CA ALA A 77 -4.28 -27.25 -12.25
C ALA A 77 -2.75 -27.22 -12.27
N VAL A 78 -2.16 -26.97 -13.45
CA VAL A 78 -0.75 -26.62 -13.58
C VAL A 78 -0.45 -25.39 -12.71
N SER A 79 0.56 -25.46 -11.85
CA SER A 79 0.77 -24.43 -10.80
C SER A 79 2.20 -24.30 -10.32
N TYR A 80 3.04 -25.34 -10.49
CA TYR A 80 4.45 -25.33 -10.13
C TYR A 80 5.32 -25.68 -11.34
N SER A 81 6.56 -25.22 -11.35
CA SER A 81 7.57 -25.57 -12.36
C SER A 81 8.92 -25.86 -11.70
N ILE A 82 9.77 -26.60 -12.41
CA ILE A 82 11.17 -26.80 -12.03
C ILE A 82 11.98 -25.57 -12.44
N GLY A 83 11.91 -24.52 -11.62
CA GLY A 83 12.77 -23.32 -11.64
C GLY A 83 13.30 -22.86 -13.00
N SER A 84 14.51 -22.32 -13.02
CA SER A 84 15.20 -21.92 -14.25
C SER A 84 16.09 -23.04 -14.81
N PHE A 85 16.31 -23.03 -16.11
CA PHE A 85 17.27 -23.89 -16.84
C PHE A 85 16.92 -25.38 -16.96
N SER A 86 15.68 -25.79 -16.67
CA SER A 86 15.22 -27.15 -17.04
C SER A 86 15.10 -27.27 -18.57
N LYS A 87 15.63 -28.37 -19.12
CA LYS A 87 15.45 -28.71 -20.55
C LYS A 87 14.11 -29.37 -20.84
N GLU A 88 13.42 -29.85 -19.81
CA GLU A 88 12.13 -30.49 -19.93
C GLU A 88 11.04 -29.66 -19.25
N PRO A 89 9.86 -29.51 -19.87
CA PRO A 89 8.70 -28.81 -19.30
C PRO A 89 8.03 -29.66 -18.21
N ILE A 90 8.69 -29.79 -17.06
CA ILE A 90 8.14 -30.50 -15.91
C ILE A 90 7.34 -29.52 -15.05
N ALA A 91 6.10 -29.90 -14.76
CA ALA A 91 5.17 -29.13 -13.96
C ALA A 91 4.69 -29.92 -12.74
N GLY A 92 4.35 -29.17 -11.70
CA GLY A 92 3.48 -29.64 -10.63
C GLY A 92 2.05 -29.19 -10.87
N ILE A 93 1.12 -30.11 -10.65
CA ILE A 93 -0.32 -29.94 -10.80
C ILE A 93 -0.96 -30.04 -9.41
N THR A 94 -1.56 -28.95 -8.95
CA THR A 94 -2.31 -28.90 -7.68
C THR A 94 -3.63 -29.64 -7.86
N PRO A 95 -3.93 -30.66 -7.03
CA PRO A 95 -5.16 -31.43 -7.17
C PRO A 95 -6.42 -30.58 -7.01
N ILE A 96 -7.42 -30.81 -7.86
CA ILE A 96 -8.65 -30.01 -7.87
C ILE A 96 -9.41 -30.05 -6.54
N ALA A 97 -9.41 -31.20 -5.86
CA ALA A 97 -10.06 -31.35 -4.57
C ALA A 97 -9.44 -30.40 -3.52
N GLU A 98 -8.11 -30.21 -3.53
CA GLU A 98 -7.44 -29.29 -2.60
C GLU A 98 -7.71 -27.82 -2.93
N MET A 99 -7.92 -27.49 -4.21
CA MET A 99 -8.33 -26.14 -4.62
C MET A 99 -9.74 -25.80 -4.13
N ILE A 100 -10.67 -26.76 -4.26
CA ILE A 100 -12.05 -26.62 -3.79
C ILE A 100 -12.08 -26.53 -2.26
N ASP A 101 -11.44 -27.47 -1.56
CA ASP A 101 -11.42 -27.53 -0.10
C ASP A 101 -10.83 -26.26 0.53
N ALA A 102 -9.69 -25.78 0.02
CA ALA A 102 -9.03 -24.59 0.58
C ALA A 102 -9.87 -23.31 0.45
N THR A 103 -10.75 -23.26 -0.55
CA THR A 103 -11.60 -22.08 -0.82
C THR A 103 -13.04 -22.27 -0.32
N ALA A 104 -13.41 -23.46 0.16
CA ALA A 104 -14.74 -23.75 0.71
C ALA A 104 -14.97 -23.14 2.11
N MET A 105 -13.91 -22.73 2.81
CA MET A 105 -14.00 -22.28 4.21
C MET A 105 -14.77 -20.94 4.37
N PRO A 106 -15.84 -20.89 5.18
CA PRO A 106 -16.56 -19.65 5.49
C PRO A 106 -15.68 -18.80 6.43
N ALA A 107 -15.18 -17.68 5.94
CA ALA A 107 -14.08 -17.00 6.61
C ALA A 107 -14.52 -15.76 7.39
N ARG A 108 -14.32 -15.81 8.71
CA ARG A 108 -14.08 -14.60 9.50
C ARG A 108 -12.59 -14.26 9.32
N ARG A 109 -12.29 -13.06 8.81
CA ARG A 109 -10.90 -12.55 8.71
C ARG A 109 -10.37 -12.39 10.13
N THR A 110 -9.45 -13.23 10.56
CA THR A 110 -8.57 -12.89 11.68
C THR A 110 -7.59 -11.85 11.16
N LEU A 111 -7.65 -10.64 11.70
CA LEU A 111 -6.81 -9.48 11.31
C LEU A 111 -5.31 -9.67 11.57
N SER A 112 -4.90 -10.84 12.09
CA SER A 112 -3.57 -11.10 12.59
C SER A 112 -2.65 -11.66 11.50
N ALA A 113 -1.58 -10.89 11.21
CA ALA A 113 -0.41 -11.19 10.40
C ALA A 113 -0.43 -10.79 8.91
N GLN A 114 -1.05 -9.65 8.56
CA GLN A 114 -0.71 -8.99 7.29
C GLN A 114 0.54 -8.10 7.48
N ALA A 115 1.32 -7.96 6.41
CA ALA A 115 2.46 -7.05 6.39
C ALA A 115 2.00 -5.63 6.74
N ARG A 116 2.69 -4.98 7.68
CA ARG A 116 2.41 -3.61 8.07
C ARG A 116 3.31 -2.67 7.26
N ILE A 117 2.74 -1.54 6.85
CA ILE A 117 3.51 -0.44 6.25
C ILE A 117 4.01 0.42 7.40
N ASP A 118 5.33 0.51 7.54
CA ASP A 118 5.96 1.37 8.54
C ASP A 118 5.76 2.85 8.20
N LEU A 119 5.64 3.68 9.24
CA LEU A 119 5.53 5.13 9.13
C LEU A 119 6.87 5.79 9.50
N PRO A 120 7.33 6.83 8.77
CA PRO A 120 6.67 7.45 7.62
C PRO A 120 6.66 6.55 6.38
N VAL A 121 5.64 6.70 5.53
CA VAL A 121 5.53 5.95 4.27
C VAL A 121 6.67 6.35 3.34
N THR A 122 7.46 5.36 2.92
CA THR A 122 8.55 5.52 1.95
C THR A 122 8.48 4.43 0.89
N ARG A 123 9.14 4.63 -0.26
CA ARG A 123 9.24 3.58 -1.30
C ARG A 123 9.87 2.31 -0.76
N GLU A 124 10.88 2.46 0.09
CA GLU A 124 11.64 1.36 0.68
C GLU A 124 10.78 0.60 1.71
N GLY A 125 10.02 1.32 2.54
CA GLY A 125 9.09 0.73 3.51
C GLY A 125 7.93 0.01 2.83
N LEU A 126 7.36 0.59 1.77
CA LEU A 126 6.34 -0.07 0.95
C LEU A 126 6.87 -1.34 0.28
N ALA A 127 8.08 -1.29 -0.29
CA ALA A 127 8.70 -2.47 -0.88
C ALA A 127 8.98 -3.55 0.18
N ALA A 128 9.38 -3.16 1.39
CA ALA A 128 9.56 -4.08 2.52
C ALA A 128 8.23 -4.73 2.95
N ALA A 129 7.13 -3.98 2.99
CA ALA A 129 5.80 -4.51 3.28
C ALA A 129 5.37 -5.55 2.24
N ILE A 130 5.55 -5.27 0.94
CA ILE A 130 5.24 -6.23 -0.14
C ILE A 130 6.12 -7.48 -0.05
N ARG A 131 7.44 -7.32 0.17
CA ARG A 131 8.33 -8.46 0.38
C ARG A 131 7.93 -9.29 1.59
N THR A 132 7.51 -8.66 2.69
CA THR A 132 7.07 -9.39 3.90
C THR A 132 5.76 -10.14 3.65
N ALA A 133 4.83 -9.55 2.90
CA ALA A 133 3.60 -10.22 2.50
C ALA A 133 3.87 -11.47 1.65
N TYR A 134 4.92 -11.44 0.81
CA TYR A 134 5.22 -12.51 -0.14
C TYR A 134 6.38 -13.45 0.24
N ALA A 135 7.20 -13.12 1.24
CA ALA A 135 8.27 -13.99 1.74
C ALA A 135 7.78 -15.36 2.27
N GLN A 136 6.46 -15.58 2.27
CA GLN A 136 5.78 -16.84 2.54
C GLN A 136 5.72 -17.80 1.33
N ILE A 137 6.12 -17.40 0.12
CA ILE A 137 6.16 -18.30 -1.04
C ILE A 137 7.48 -19.07 -1.06
N SER A 138 7.46 -20.18 -0.33
CA SER A 138 8.54 -21.14 -0.23
C SER A 138 8.57 -22.12 -1.43
N PRO A 139 9.69 -22.83 -1.65
CA PRO A 139 9.69 -24.14 -2.30
C PRO A 139 8.44 -24.96 -1.98
N PHE A 140 8.07 -25.88 -2.88
CA PHE A 140 7.06 -26.88 -2.53
C PHE A 140 7.48 -27.76 -1.34
N ALA A 141 8.78 -27.92 -1.06
CA ALA A 141 9.29 -28.52 0.17
C ALA A 141 10.46 -27.71 0.75
N ASP A 142 10.37 -27.27 2.01
CA ASP A 142 11.48 -26.60 2.69
C ASP A 142 12.67 -27.54 2.89
N ARG A 143 12.41 -28.82 3.19
CA ARG A 143 13.44 -29.86 3.28
C ARG A 143 13.10 -31.04 2.38
N PRO A 144 14.08 -31.66 1.72
CA PRO A 144 13.87 -32.88 0.94
C PRO A 144 13.23 -34.02 1.76
N ALA A 145 13.51 -34.08 3.07
CA ALA A 145 12.96 -35.08 3.98
C ALA A 145 11.46 -34.95 4.22
N ASP A 146 10.85 -33.79 3.93
CA ASP A 146 9.42 -33.54 4.13
C ASP A 146 8.58 -34.12 2.97
N VAL A 147 9.23 -34.64 1.93
CA VAL A 147 8.58 -35.12 0.70
C VAL A 147 8.33 -36.63 0.77
N GLN A 148 7.06 -37.03 0.70
CA GLN A 148 6.68 -38.41 0.45
C GLN A 148 6.34 -38.58 -1.03
N ALA A 149 7.21 -39.27 -1.78
CA ALA A 149 7.04 -39.47 -3.21
C ALA A 149 6.42 -40.85 -3.53
N PHE A 150 5.41 -40.85 -4.38
CA PHE A 150 4.71 -42.04 -4.86
C PHE A 150 4.90 -42.18 -6.36
N GLY A 151 5.33 -43.36 -6.80
CA GLY A 151 5.59 -43.62 -8.22
C GLY A 151 6.94 -43.12 -8.74
N LEU A 152 7.78 -42.57 -7.85
CA LEU A 152 9.14 -42.15 -8.12
C LEU A 152 10.09 -42.72 -7.06
N PRO A 153 11.38 -42.93 -7.36
CA PRO A 153 12.38 -43.20 -6.34
C PRO A 153 12.40 -42.08 -5.29
N ALA A 154 12.38 -42.43 -4.01
CA ALA A 154 12.31 -41.45 -2.91
C ALA A 154 13.37 -40.33 -2.99
N PRO A 155 14.65 -40.59 -3.33
CA PRO A 155 15.65 -39.53 -3.49
C PRO A 155 15.32 -38.54 -4.62
N ALA A 156 14.78 -39.04 -5.73
CA ALA A 156 14.40 -38.21 -6.87
C ALA A 156 13.19 -37.33 -6.53
N GLY A 157 12.17 -37.90 -5.86
CA GLY A 157 11.01 -37.13 -5.40
C GLY A 157 11.39 -36.05 -4.38
N ALA A 158 12.26 -36.37 -3.43
CA ALA A 158 12.79 -35.43 -2.44
C ALA A 158 13.53 -34.25 -3.08
N GLN A 159 14.38 -34.54 -4.07
CA GLN A 159 15.09 -33.51 -4.84
C GLN A 159 14.11 -32.62 -5.64
N LEU A 160 13.14 -33.24 -6.32
CA LEU A 160 12.12 -32.52 -7.10
C LEU A 160 11.28 -31.60 -6.22
N GLY A 161 10.80 -32.08 -5.06
CA GLY A 161 10.03 -31.27 -4.11
C GLY A 161 10.79 -30.03 -3.63
N ALA A 162 12.11 -30.15 -3.42
CA ALA A 162 12.95 -29.05 -2.96
C ALA A 162 13.24 -27.99 -4.05
N ILE A 163 13.14 -28.34 -5.34
CA ILE A 163 13.40 -27.42 -6.47
C ILE A 163 12.13 -26.90 -7.15
N LEU A 164 10.97 -27.52 -6.90
CA LEU A 164 9.69 -27.01 -7.39
C LEU A 164 9.34 -25.68 -6.73
N ARG A 165 8.95 -24.71 -7.55
CA ARG A 165 8.46 -23.39 -7.13
C ARG A 165 7.12 -23.13 -7.80
N PRO A 166 6.22 -22.35 -7.18
CA PRO A 166 5.04 -21.86 -7.90
C PRO A 166 5.48 -21.18 -9.20
N ILE A 167 4.69 -21.36 -10.25
CA ILE A 167 4.91 -20.65 -11.51
C ILE A 167 4.84 -19.16 -11.22
N ALA A 168 5.82 -18.38 -11.70
CA ALA A 168 5.78 -16.95 -11.48
C ALA A 168 4.49 -16.37 -12.06
N THR A 169 3.87 -15.47 -11.30
CA THR A 169 2.63 -14.83 -11.72
C THR A 169 2.98 -13.59 -12.55
N PRO A 170 2.57 -13.48 -13.82
CA PRO A 170 2.78 -12.27 -14.58
C PRO A 170 2.06 -11.09 -13.93
N LEU A 171 2.80 -10.02 -13.64
CA LEU A 171 2.26 -8.75 -13.18
C LEU A 171 2.25 -7.79 -14.37
N VAL A 172 1.10 -7.65 -15.00
CA VAL A 172 0.92 -6.74 -16.13
C VAL A 172 0.80 -5.32 -15.60
N MET A 173 1.55 -4.40 -16.20
CA MET A 173 1.54 -2.98 -15.86
C MET A 173 1.51 -2.10 -17.11
N SER A 174 0.72 -1.04 -17.08
CA SER A 174 0.69 0.02 -18.10
C SER A 174 0.40 1.38 -17.48
N GLY A 175 0.74 2.47 -18.19
CA GLY A 175 0.55 3.85 -17.71
C GLY A 175 1.59 4.34 -16.69
N LEU A 176 2.64 3.57 -16.43
CA LEU A 176 3.72 3.94 -15.52
C LEU A 176 4.90 4.61 -16.25
N ASP A 177 5.51 5.62 -15.64
CA ASP A 177 6.80 6.15 -16.09
C ASP A 177 7.94 5.14 -15.85
N GLY A 178 9.06 5.31 -16.56
CA GLY A 178 10.17 4.37 -16.51
C GLY A 178 10.78 4.17 -15.11
N ALA A 179 10.87 5.22 -14.30
CA ALA A 179 11.44 5.13 -12.95
C ALA A 179 10.48 4.42 -11.98
N THR A 180 9.20 4.76 -12.05
CA THR A 180 8.16 4.09 -11.25
C THR A 180 8.00 2.62 -11.67
N ALA A 181 7.96 2.34 -12.98
CA ALA A 181 7.91 0.99 -13.52
C ALA A 181 9.09 0.14 -13.07
N ALA A 182 10.32 0.67 -13.07
CA ALA A 182 11.51 -0.05 -12.60
C ALA A 182 11.43 -0.37 -11.10
N TRP A 183 10.98 0.58 -10.27
CA TRP A 183 10.81 0.38 -8.83
C TRP A 183 9.73 -0.67 -8.49
N ILE A 184 8.57 -0.61 -9.14
CA ILE A 184 7.52 -1.62 -8.94
C ILE A 184 7.98 -2.97 -9.45
N SER A 185 8.62 -3.00 -10.62
CA SER A 185 9.15 -4.25 -11.19
C SER A 185 10.16 -4.93 -10.25
N SER A 186 11.10 -4.19 -9.67
CA SER A 186 12.06 -4.78 -8.73
C SER A 186 11.36 -5.30 -7.47
N THR A 187 10.46 -4.49 -6.89
CA THR A 187 9.72 -4.84 -5.68
C THR A 187 8.91 -6.12 -5.84
N PHE A 188 8.19 -6.27 -6.95
CA PHE A 188 7.34 -7.43 -7.20
C PHE A 188 8.13 -8.64 -7.72
N ARG A 189 9.26 -8.44 -8.42
CA ARG A 189 10.14 -9.54 -8.82
C ARG A 189 10.78 -10.22 -7.60
N ASP A 190 11.21 -9.44 -6.61
CA ASP A 190 11.68 -9.96 -5.32
C ASP A 190 10.58 -10.72 -4.56
N ALA A 191 9.33 -10.35 -4.83
CA ALA A 191 8.12 -11.03 -4.38
C ALA A 191 7.61 -12.04 -5.42
N GLY A 192 8.48 -12.71 -6.20
CA GLY A 192 8.13 -13.86 -7.05
C GLY A 192 7.14 -13.62 -8.20
N PHE A 193 6.83 -12.38 -8.53
CA PHE A 193 6.10 -12.03 -9.75
C PHE A 193 7.05 -11.95 -10.95
N SER A 194 6.46 -12.04 -12.15
CA SER A 194 7.13 -11.72 -13.41
C SER A 194 6.56 -10.41 -13.95
N PRO A 195 7.15 -9.24 -13.63
CA PRO A 195 6.63 -7.96 -14.10
C PRO A 195 6.75 -7.84 -15.61
N VAL A 196 5.63 -7.50 -16.26
CA VAL A 196 5.51 -7.31 -17.70
C VAL A 196 4.94 -5.92 -17.98
N LEU A 197 5.72 -5.08 -18.67
CA LEU A 197 5.25 -3.79 -19.15
C LEU A 197 4.49 -4.00 -20.45
N SER A 198 3.17 -3.85 -20.40
CA SER A 198 2.32 -3.89 -21.59
C SER A 198 2.25 -2.49 -22.21
N GLY A 199 2.50 -2.40 -23.52
CA GLY A 199 2.36 -1.16 -24.26
C GLY A 199 0.89 -0.80 -24.44
N GLY A 200 0.48 0.36 -23.92
CA GLY A 200 -0.85 0.94 -24.17
C GLY A 200 -1.83 0.81 -22.99
N SER A 201 -2.20 1.96 -22.44
CA SER A 201 -3.39 2.13 -21.59
C SER A 201 -4.51 2.69 -22.49
N GLY A 202 -5.47 1.85 -22.91
CA GLY A 202 -6.70 2.36 -23.54
C GLY A 202 -6.97 1.98 -25.01
N GLY A 203 -6.46 0.85 -25.49
CA GLY A 203 -7.01 0.22 -26.70
C GLY A 203 -8.19 -0.69 -26.35
N ASP A 204 -9.19 -0.74 -27.23
CA ASP A 204 -10.24 -1.77 -27.22
C ASP A 204 -9.55 -3.13 -27.21
N THR A 205 -9.48 -3.75 -26.04
CA THR A 205 -8.79 -5.01 -25.92
C THR A 205 -9.68 -6.04 -26.60
N PRO A 206 -9.19 -6.87 -27.54
CA PRO A 206 -9.99 -7.90 -28.17
C PRO A 206 -10.25 -9.05 -27.19
N VAL A 207 -11.01 -8.77 -26.13
CA VAL A 207 -11.43 -9.76 -25.14
C VAL A 207 -12.75 -10.40 -25.58
N SER A 208 -12.83 -11.72 -25.44
CA SER A 208 -14.00 -12.50 -25.81
C SER A 208 -15.25 -12.03 -25.05
N SER A 209 -16.35 -11.79 -25.78
CA SER A 209 -17.69 -11.55 -25.23
C SER A 209 -18.43 -12.85 -24.85
N GLY A 210 -17.84 -14.02 -25.18
CA GLY A 210 -18.41 -15.32 -24.86
C GLY A 210 -18.27 -15.71 -23.38
N PRO A 211 -18.97 -16.77 -22.93
CA PRO A 211 -18.86 -17.27 -21.56
C PRO A 211 -17.41 -17.66 -21.25
N LEU A 212 -16.99 -17.42 -20.01
CA LEU A 212 -15.69 -17.87 -19.52
C LEU A 212 -15.64 -19.40 -19.55
N ARG A 213 -14.50 -19.97 -19.95
CA ARG A 213 -14.27 -21.42 -20.03
C ARG A 213 -13.06 -21.82 -19.17
N PRO A 214 -13.01 -23.06 -18.66
CA PRO A 214 -11.76 -23.64 -18.19
C PRO A 214 -10.64 -23.50 -19.25
N GLY A 215 -9.45 -23.09 -18.81
CA GLY A 215 -8.29 -22.81 -19.65
C GLY A 215 -8.24 -21.40 -20.26
N ASP A 216 -9.31 -20.60 -20.19
CA ASP A 216 -9.27 -19.19 -20.58
C ASP A 216 -8.31 -18.38 -19.68
N ALA A 217 -7.72 -17.32 -20.23
CA ALA A 217 -6.93 -16.37 -19.45
C ALA A 217 -7.84 -15.49 -18.56
N VAL A 218 -7.45 -15.34 -17.29
CA VAL A 218 -8.16 -14.53 -16.29
C VAL A 218 -7.19 -13.61 -15.57
N GLY A 219 -7.67 -12.45 -15.15
CA GLY A 219 -6.88 -11.46 -14.43
C GLY A 219 -7.43 -11.12 -13.04
N VAL A 220 -6.55 -10.62 -12.19
CA VAL A 220 -6.86 -10.02 -10.89
C VAL A 220 -6.32 -8.59 -10.90
N SER A 221 -7.22 -7.61 -11.02
CA SER A 221 -6.83 -6.20 -11.09
C SER A 221 -6.53 -5.64 -9.70
N LEU A 222 -5.44 -4.86 -9.58
CA LEU A 222 -5.06 -4.13 -8.36
C LEU A 222 -5.39 -2.63 -8.50
N ILE A 223 -5.07 -2.03 -9.64
CA ILE A 223 -5.41 -0.65 -9.99
C ILE A 223 -5.82 -0.58 -11.46
N GLY A 224 -6.84 0.22 -11.75
CA GLY A 224 -7.26 0.58 -13.10
C GLY A 224 -7.40 2.10 -13.28
N GLY A 225 -7.71 2.54 -14.49
CA GLY A 225 -7.77 3.95 -14.89
C GLY A 225 -6.56 4.37 -15.72
N ASP A 226 -6.00 5.54 -15.44
CA ASP A 226 -4.80 6.07 -16.11
C ASP A 226 -3.54 5.21 -15.88
N VAL A 227 -3.53 4.41 -14.83
CA VAL A 227 -2.57 3.33 -14.59
C VAL A 227 -3.34 2.03 -14.48
N GLN A 228 -2.83 0.98 -15.12
CA GLN A 228 -3.35 -0.37 -14.92
C GLN A 228 -2.24 -1.26 -14.35
N MET A 229 -2.58 -2.03 -13.33
CA MET A 229 -1.71 -3.06 -12.79
C MET A 229 -2.53 -4.20 -12.21
N GLY A 230 -2.12 -5.42 -12.52
CA GLY A 230 -2.74 -6.62 -11.97
C GLY A 230 -2.07 -7.89 -12.48
N ALA A 231 -2.47 -9.02 -11.90
CA ALA A 231 -1.93 -10.31 -12.24
C ALA A 231 -2.76 -11.02 -13.30
N THR A 232 -2.13 -11.89 -14.10
CA THR A 232 -2.82 -12.78 -15.03
C THR A 232 -2.48 -14.25 -14.76
N GLY A 233 -3.41 -15.14 -15.10
CA GLY A 233 -3.24 -16.58 -15.05
C GLY A 233 -4.35 -17.27 -15.83
N THR A 234 -4.72 -18.48 -15.42
CA THR A 234 -5.67 -19.32 -16.16
C THR A 234 -6.80 -19.82 -15.26
N VAL A 235 -8.01 -19.89 -15.83
CA VAL A 235 -9.18 -20.49 -15.18
C VAL A 235 -8.99 -22.00 -15.13
N THR A 236 -9.08 -22.60 -13.95
CA THR A 236 -9.04 -24.05 -13.78
C THR A 236 -10.41 -24.68 -13.96
N HIS A 237 -11.40 -24.16 -13.24
CA HIS A 237 -12.71 -24.79 -13.19
C HIS A 237 -13.79 -23.74 -12.93
N ILE A 238 -14.98 -24.03 -13.45
CA ILE A 238 -16.17 -23.22 -13.27
C ILE A 238 -17.28 -24.16 -12.81
N ASP A 239 -17.88 -23.85 -11.66
CA ASP A 239 -18.99 -24.58 -11.05
C ASP A 239 -20.13 -23.59 -10.77
N GLY A 240 -21.13 -23.56 -11.66
CA GLY A 240 -22.15 -22.51 -11.65
C GLY A 240 -21.56 -21.12 -11.90
N ASP A 241 -21.69 -20.23 -10.91
CA ASP A 241 -21.07 -18.90 -10.92
C ASP A 241 -19.66 -18.89 -10.32
N ARG A 242 -19.24 -19.98 -9.68
CA ARG A 242 -17.97 -20.06 -8.96
C ARG A 242 -16.82 -20.42 -9.88
N VAL A 243 -15.74 -19.65 -9.80
CA VAL A 243 -14.53 -19.78 -10.63
C VAL A 243 -13.33 -20.08 -9.74
N TYR A 244 -12.50 -21.03 -10.15
CA TYR A 244 -11.23 -21.39 -9.52
C TYR A 244 -10.08 -21.14 -10.50
N ALA A 245 -8.97 -20.55 -10.04
CA ALA A 245 -7.84 -20.20 -10.90
C ALA A 245 -6.48 -20.31 -10.18
N PHE A 246 -5.40 -20.16 -10.94
CA PHE A 246 -3.97 -20.17 -10.56
C PHE A 246 -3.42 -21.50 -10.05
N GLY A 247 -4.17 -22.27 -9.26
CA GLY A 247 -3.66 -23.50 -8.65
C GLY A 247 -2.56 -23.29 -7.60
N HIS A 248 -2.29 -22.04 -7.22
CA HIS A 248 -1.36 -21.62 -6.18
C HIS A 248 -1.85 -20.26 -5.60
N PRO A 249 -1.30 -19.74 -4.49
CA PRO A 249 -1.75 -18.48 -3.92
C PRO A 249 -1.33 -17.29 -4.81
N PHE A 250 -2.09 -16.20 -4.76
CA PHE A 250 -1.66 -14.92 -5.29
C PHE A 250 -0.82 -14.18 -4.25
N PHE A 251 -1.42 -13.82 -3.11
CA PHE A 251 -0.74 -13.27 -1.93
C PHE A 251 -1.05 -14.09 -0.67
N ASN A 252 -1.88 -15.14 -0.77
CA ASN A 252 -2.39 -15.93 0.35
C ASN A 252 -3.08 -15.08 1.44
N LEU A 253 -3.84 -14.05 1.03
CA LEU A 253 -4.50 -13.12 1.97
C LEU A 253 -5.69 -13.73 2.71
N GLY A 254 -6.13 -14.91 2.31
CA GLY A 254 -7.37 -15.51 2.75
C GLY A 254 -8.56 -14.83 2.09
N PRO A 255 -9.52 -14.27 2.84
CA PRO A 255 -10.64 -13.53 2.25
C PRO A 255 -10.17 -12.25 1.56
N ALA A 256 -10.44 -12.16 0.27
CA ALA A 256 -10.08 -11.04 -0.59
C ALA A 256 -11.32 -10.42 -1.23
N THR A 257 -11.16 -9.26 -1.87
CA THR A 257 -12.23 -8.60 -2.61
C THR A 257 -11.62 -7.87 -3.79
N PHE A 258 -11.15 -8.65 -4.77
CA PHE A 258 -10.46 -8.11 -5.95
C PHE A 258 -11.31 -8.25 -7.21
N PRO A 259 -11.26 -7.29 -8.15
CA PRO A 259 -11.89 -7.44 -9.45
C PRO A 259 -11.30 -8.63 -10.21
N MET A 260 -12.18 -9.57 -10.57
CA MET A 260 -11.86 -10.62 -11.54
C MET A 260 -12.06 -10.05 -12.93
N THR A 261 -11.03 -10.07 -13.76
CA THR A 261 -11.10 -9.53 -15.12
C THR A 261 -10.93 -10.61 -16.16
N ARG A 262 -11.41 -10.36 -17.38
CA ARG A 262 -10.86 -11.06 -18.53
C ARG A 262 -9.38 -10.71 -18.71
N ALA A 263 -8.65 -11.53 -19.45
CA ALA A 263 -7.32 -11.20 -19.93
C ALA A 263 -7.18 -11.57 -21.41
N TYR A 264 -6.39 -10.79 -22.14
CA TYR A 264 -6.00 -11.06 -23.52
C TYR A 264 -4.51 -11.33 -23.57
N VAL A 265 -4.11 -12.45 -24.17
CA VAL A 265 -2.69 -12.82 -24.31
C VAL A 265 -2.20 -12.33 -25.67
N TYR A 266 -1.31 -11.34 -25.72
CA TYR A 266 -0.73 -10.91 -27.00
C TYR A 266 0.18 -11.99 -27.60
N THR A 267 1.04 -12.57 -26.78
CA THR A 267 1.95 -13.65 -27.17
C THR A 267 2.61 -14.28 -25.95
N SER A 268 3.22 -15.45 -26.13
CA SER A 268 4.10 -16.08 -25.15
C SER A 268 5.55 -15.88 -25.59
N LEU A 269 6.38 -15.26 -24.75
CA LEU A 269 7.79 -15.03 -25.05
C LEU A 269 8.69 -16.12 -24.46
N PRO A 270 9.45 -16.85 -25.30
CA PRO A 270 10.50 -17.75 -24.83
C PRO A 270 11.63 -16.98 -24.16
N SER A 271 12.15 -17.53 -23.06
CA SER A 271 13.28 -16.95 -22.33
C SER A 271 14.09 -18.03 -21.64
N LEU A 272 15.41 -17.88 -21.66
CA LEU A 272 16.33 -18.81 -21.01
C LEU A 272 16.23 -18.78 -19.48
N MET A 273 15.81 -17.64 -18.93
CA MET A 273 15.65 -17.47 -17.49
C MET A 273 14.28 -17.95 -17.03
N GLU A 274 13.23 -17.43 -17.69
CA GLU A 274 11.82 -17.76 -17.44
C GLU A 274 10.96 -17.23 -18.60
N SER A 275 10.23 -18.11 -19.28
CA SER A 275 9.26 -17.74 -20.32
C SER A 275 7.98 -17.18 -19.71
N PHE A 276 7.35 -16.18 -20.33
CA PHE A 276 6.15 -15.52 -19.79
C PHE A 276 5.16 -15.09 -20.87
N LYS A 277 3.89 -14.95 -20.49
CA LYS A 277 2.86 -14.37 -21.35
C LYS A 277 2.89 -12.84 -21.28
N ILE A 278 2.93 -12.18 -22.43
CA ILE A 278 2.57 -10.75 -22.53
C ILE A 278 1.06 -10.69 -22.67
N ALA A 279 0.40 -10.07 -21.70
CA ALA A 279 -1.05 -9.98 -21.66
C ALA A 279 -1.50 -8.59 -21.22
N THR A 280 -2.78 -8.30 -21.40
CA THR A 280 -3.47 -7.15 -20.81
C THR A 280 -4.74 -7.58 -20.07
N LEU A 281 -5.17 -6.76 -19.12
CA LEU A 281 -6.43 -6.93 -18.40
C LEU A 281 -7.58 -6.36 -19.22
N GLY A 282 -8.70 -7.05 -19.24
CA GLY A 282 -9.94 -6.62 -19.89
C GLY A 282 -11.03 -6.26 -18.88
N ASP A 283 -12.28 -6.42 -19.30
CA ASP A 283 -13.45 -6.10 -18.50
C ASP A 283 -13.52 -6.89 -17.20
N VAL A 284 -14.10 -6.25 -16.17
CA VAL A 284 -14.42 -6.89 -14.90
C VAL A 284 -15.64 -7.81 -15.08
N ILE A 285 -15.45 -9.09 -14.80
CA ILE A 285 -16.44 -10.16 -14.99
C ILE A 285 -16.90 -10.80 -13.68
N GLY A 286 -16.39 -10.33 -12.54
CA GLY A 286 -16.74 -10.85 -11.23
C GLY A 286 -15.82 -10.36 -10.12
N THR A 287 -15.85 -11.08 -9.01
CA THR A 287 -15.06 -10.78 -7.82
C THR A 287 -14.25 -12.01 -7.43
N ILE A 288 -12.99 -11.85 -7.06
CA ILE A 288 -12.18 -12.86 -6.35
C ILE A 288 -12.42 -12.67 -4.85
N GLN A 289 -12.95 -13.69 -4.19
CA GLN A 289 -13.27 -13.66 -2.75
C GLN A 289 -12.31 -14.48 -1.88
N GLN A 290 -11.53 -15.37 -2.47
CA GLN A 290 -10.59 -16.23 -1.76
C GLN A 290 -9.22 -16.23 -2.46
N ASP A 291 -8.18 -16.03 -1.67
CA ASP A 291 -6.78 -16.18 -2.07
C ASP A 291 -6.09 -17.08 -1.05
N ARG A 292 -5.85 -18.33 -1.44
CA ARG A 292 -5.48 -19.43 -0.54
C ARG A 292 -4.28 -20.17 -1.10
N ALA A 293 -3.63 -20.93 -0.22
CA ALA A 293 -2.40 -21.63 -0.53
C ALA A 293 -2.44 -22.60 -1.74
N THR A 294 -3.61 -23.05 -2.22
CA THR A 294 -3.75 -23.91 -3.42
C THR A 294 -4.52 -23.26 -4.57
N ALA A 295 -5.16 -22.10 -4.37
CA ALA A 295 -6.00 -21.50 -5.40
C ALA A 295 -6.42 -20.09 -5.04
N ILE A 296 -6.75 -19.31 -6.07
CA ILE A 296 -7.71 -18.22 -5.94
C ILE A 296 -9.08 -18.72 -6.37
N ALA A 297 -10.13 -18.21 -5.74
CA ALA A 297 -11.50 -18.49 -6.16
C ALA A 297 -12.41 -17.28 -5.99
N GLY A 298 -13.43 -17.23 -6.83
CA GLY A 298 -14.49 -16.27 -6.65
C GLY A 298 -15.74 -16.51 -7.47
N THR A 299 -16.55 -15.48 -7.70
CA THR A 299 -17.84 -15.60 -8.40
C THR A 299 -17.93 -14.63 -9.58
N LEU A 300 -18.52 -15.12 -10.68
CA LEU A 300 -18.90 -14.31 -11.83
C LEU A 300 -20.03 -13.34 -11.47
N GLY A 301 -20.12 -12.23 -12.19
CA GLY A 301 -21.17 -11.22 -12.04
C GLY A 301 -20.60 -9.82 -11.83
N LYS A 302 -21.23 -9.04 -10.95
CA LYS A 302 -20.76 -7.68 -10.63
C LYS A 302 -19.38 -7.79 -9.95
N GLY A 303 -18.45 -6.95 -10.40
CA GLY A 303 -17.19 -6.73 -9.69
C GLY A 303 -17.39 -6.14 -8.29
N PRO A 304 -16.34 -6.15 -7.46
CA PRO A 304 -16.41 -5.52 -6.15
C PRO A 304 -16.45 -4.01 -6.28
N ASP A 305 -16.86 -3.34 -5.21
CA ASP A 305 -16.67 -1.90 -5.12
C ASP A 305 -15.17 -1.59 -5.01
N VAL A 306 -14.72 -0.60 -5.78
CA VAL A 306 -13.35 -0.09 -5.81
C VAL A 306 -13.31 1.28 -5.16
N VAL A 307 -12.13 1.73 -4.72
CA VAL A 307 -11.92 3.10 -4.24
C VAL A 307 -11.61 3.99 -5.45
N PRO A 308 -12.54 4.86 -5.89
CA PRO A 308 -12.23 5.88 -6.88
C PRO A 308 -11.22 6.88 -6.30
N MET A 309 -10.26 7.27 -7.14
CA MET A 309 -9.31 8.32 -6.83
C MET A 309 -9.17 9.26 -8.03
N SER A 310 -9.16 10.56 -7.77
CA SER A 310 -8.88 11.57 -8.80
C SER A 310 -7.73 12.48 -8.40
N ILE A 311 -6.84 12.75 -9.35
CA ILE A 311 -5.70 13.66 -9.19
C ILE A 311 -5.83 14.75 -10.25
N THR A 312 -6.08 15.99 -9.83
CA THR A 312 -6.04 17.16 -10.71
C THR A 312 -4.70 17.87 -10.54
N LEU A 313 -3.84 17.78 -11.55
CA LEU A 313 -2.56 18.48 -11.61
C LEU A 313 -2.72 19.80 -12.36
N LYS A 314 -2.39 20.91 -11.69
CA LYS A 314 -2.38 22.26 -12.25
C LYS A 314 -0.94 22.75 -12.32
N SER A 315 -0.39 22.87 -13.53
CA SER A 315 0.96 23.41 -13.73
C SER A 315 0.91 24.92 -13.90
N ASP A 316 1.90 25.65 -13.38
CA ASP A 316 2.09 27.09 -13.61
C ASP A 316 2.23 27.45 -15.10
N ARG A 317 2.48 26.46 -15.97
CA ARG A 317 2.47 26.62 -17.44
C ARG A 317 1.06 26.73 -18.05
N GLY A 318 0.01 26.73 -17.22
CA GLY A 318 -1.38 26.86 -17.64
C GLY A 318 -2.06 25.53 -18.02
N THR A 319 -1.36 24.39 -17.94
CA THR A 319 -1.97 23.08 -18.21
C THR A 319 -2.62 22.52 -16.95
N THR A 320 -3.92 22.21 -17.04
CA THR A 320 -4.65 21.43 -16.04
C THR A 320 -4.95 20.05 -16.61
N ARG A 321 -4.63 18.99 -15.87
CA ARG A 321 -4.92 17.60 -16.23
C ARG A 321 -5.56 16.89 -15.05
N THR A 322 -6.55 16.06 -15.33
CA THR A 322 -7.18 15.21 -14.33
C THR A 322 -6.94 13.76 -14.69
N PHE A 323 -6.46 13.01 -13.71
CA PHE A 323 -6.24 11.58 -13.78
C PHE A 323 -7.21 10.87 -12.85
N THR A 324 -7.63 9.68 -13.24
CA THR A 324 -8.63 8.86 -12.59
C THR A 324 -8.09 7.47 -12.35
N TYR A 325 -8.35 6.94 -11.17
CA TYR A 325 -7.92 5.61 -10.75
C TYR A 325 -9.05 4.89 -10.05
N ALA A 326 -9.04 3.57 -10.19
CA ALA A 326 -9.87 2.64 -9.45
C ALA A 326 -8.94 1.71 -8.66
N LEU A 327 -8.84 1.94 -7.34
CA LEU A 327 -7.96 1.15 -6.47
C LEU A 327 -8.74 0.00 -5.83
N VAL A 328 -8.14 -1.18 -5.70
CA VAL A 328 -8.74 -2.24 -4.87
C VAL A 328 -8.90 -1.79 -3.42
N HIS A 329 -9.98 -2.26 -2.77
CA HIS A 329 -10.23 -2.03 -1.35
C HIS A 329 -9.52 -3.09 -0.50
N ASP A 330 -8.32 -2.78 -0.05
CA ASP A 330 -7.54 -3.66 0.84
C ASP A 330 -6.62 -2.85 1.76
N GLN A 331 -6.37 -3.41 2.94
CA GLN A 331 -5.57 -2.80 4.01
C GLN A 331 -4.12 -2.51 3.60
N LEU A 332 -3.53 -3.37 2.76
CA LEU A 332 -2.15 -3.21 2.26
C LEU A 332 -2.14 -2.50 0.91
N PHE A 333 -3.00 -2.92 -0.02
CA PHE A 333 -2.94 -2.40 -1.40
C PHE A 333 -3.52 -0.99 -1.55
N THR A 334 -4.59 -0.60 -0.85
CA THR A 334 -5.16 0.75 -1.06
C THR A 334 -4.16 1.86 -0.73
N PRO A 335 -3.44 1.87 0.41
CA PRO A 335 -2.41 2.88 0.68
C PRO A 335 -1.23 2.82 -0.29
N LEU A 336 -0.75 1.60 -0.62
CA LEU A 336 0.33 1.41 -1.58
C LEU A 336 -0.03 2.00 -2.95
N LEU A 337 -1.18 1.64 -3.49
CA LEU A 337 -1.61 2.06 -4.81
C LEU A 337 -1.93 3.55 -4.86
N THR A 338 -2.42 4.13 -3.75
CA THR A 338 -2.55 5.59 -3.60
C THR A 338 -1.18 6.27 -3.73
N TYR A 339 -0.16 5.75 -3.04
CA TYR A 339 1.21 6.26 -3.15
C TYR A 339 1.74 6.12 -4.59
N VAL A 340 1.57 4.95 -5.22
CA VAL A 340 2.04 4.69 -6.58
C VAL A 340 1.37 5.61 -7.59
N ALA A 341 0.06 5.81 -7.51
CA ALA A 341 -0.69 6.70 -8.41
C ALA A 341 -0.20 8.15 -8.30
N LEU A 342 -0.06 8.69 -7.08
CA LEU A 342 0.48 10.03 -6.86
C LEU A 342 1.91 10.17 -7.33
N PHE A 343 2.78 9.23 -6.95
CA PHE A 343 4.19 9.27 -7.27
C PHE A 343 4.42 9.22 -8.79
N ASN A 344 3.71 8.33 -9.49
CA ASN A 344 3.75 8.20 -10.94
C ASN A 344 3.28 9.48 -11.62
N THR A 345 2.11 10.00 -11.25
CA THR A 345 1.52 11.18 -11.90
C THR A 345 2.36 12.42 -11.72
N LEU A 346 2.85 12.65 -10.51
CA LEU A 346 3.73 13.76 -10.21
C LEU A 346 5.11 13.61 -10.87
N GLY A 347 5.65 12.39 -10.94
CA GLY A 347 6.94 12.11 -11.58
C GLY A 347 6.91 12.09 -13.11
N SER A 348 5.75 11.82 -13.72
CA SER A 348 5.57 11.72 -15.18
C SER A 348 5.35 13.07 -15.85
N TYR A 349 4.64 13.97 -15.18
CA TYR A 349 4.12 15.20 -15.80
C TYR A 349 4.78 16.47 -15.31
N GLU A 350 5.52 16.41 -14.20
CA GLU A 350 6.35 17.50 -13.73
C GLU A 350 7.83 17.17 -13.90
N ARG A 351 8.64 18.22 -13.88
CA ARG A 351 10.06 18.11 -14.18
C ARG A 351 10.76 17.25 -13.11
N GLN A 352 11.33 16.12 -13.52
CA GLN A 352 12.08 15.23 -12.62
C GLN A 352 13.35 15.88 -12.03
N PHE A 353 13.88 16.92 -12.69
CA PHE A 353 15.12 17.59 -12.31
C PHE A 353 14.95 19.11 -12.26
N GLY A 354 15.18 19.68 -11.08
CA GLY A 354 15.06 21.11 -10.82
C GLY A 354 14.38 21.36 -9.48
N ALA A 355 14.32 22.63 -9.09
CA ALA A 355 13.45 23.05 -8.01
C ALA A 355 11.98 22.83 -8.39
N ALA A 356 11.19 22.25 -7.49
CA ALA A 356 9.75 22.15 -7.66
C ALA A 356 9.04 22.35 -6.31
N THR A 357 7.85 22.93 -6.37
CA THR A 357 6.93 23.02 -5.25
C THR A 357 5.62 22.38 -5.62
N PHE A 358 5.10 21.49 -4.76
CA PHE A 358 3.74 20.97 -4.87
C PHE A 358 2.89 21.50 -3.73
N SER A 359 1.85 22.27 -4.08
CA SER A 359 0.79 22.67 -3.16
C SER A 359 -0.38 21.70 -3.29
N VAL A 360 -0.61 20.92 -2.24
CA VAL A 360 -1.61 19.85 -2.18
C VAL A 360 -2.87 20.40 -1.50
N LYS A 361 -4.03 20.15 -2.11
CA LYS A 361 -5.35 20.31 -1.48
C LYS A 361 -6.22 19.12 -1.83
N GLY A 362 -6.90 18.51 -0.88
CA GLY A 362 -7.71 17.35 -1.17
C GLY A 362 -8.49 16.81 0.02
N ARG A 363 -9.15 15.68 -0.20
CA ARG A 363 -9.85 14.95 0.85
C ARG A 363 -9.96 13.46 0.54
N ALA A 364 -10.04 12.67 1.59
CA ALA A 364 -10.45 11.28 1.55
C ALA A 364 -11.75 11.11 2.35
N GLN A 365 -12.74 10.45 1.75
CA GLN A 365 -14.09 10.32 2.30
C GLN A 365 -14.35 8.90 2.78
N PHE A 366 -15.04 8.76 3.90
CA PHE A 366 -15.28 7.46 4.53
C PHE A 366 -16.77 7.22 4.77
N ASP A 367 -17.18 5.97 4.89
CA ASP A 367 -18.51 5.65 5.40
C ASP A 367 -18.64 6.06 6.86
N LYS A 368 -19.70 6.82 7.21
CA LYS A 368 -20.09 7.11 8.60
C LYS A 368 -19.06 7.89 9.44
N HIS A 369 -17.97 8.38 8.85
CA HIS A 369 -16.97 9.20 9.51
C HIS A 369 -16.76 10.52 8.76
N ALA A 370 -16.13 11.49 9.44
CA ALA A 370 -15.75 12.76 8.82
C ALA A 370 -14.69 12.56 7.74
N ASP A 371 -14.64 13.50 6.79
CA ASP A 371 -13.60 13.52 5.76
C ASP A 371 -12.22 13.75 6.40
N LEU A 372 -11.22 13.04 5.89
CA LEU A 372 -9.82 13.38 6.10
C LEU A 372 -9.43 14.44 5.07
N THR A 373 -8.90 15.57 5.52
CA THR A 373 -8.56 16.73 4.67
C THR A 373 -7.05 16.81 4.47
N PHE A 374 -6.64 17.16 3.26
CA PHE A 374 -5.25 17.36 2.88
C PHE A 374 -5.05 18.82 2.48
N GLU A 375 -4.08 19.49 3.10
CA GLU A 375 -3.67 20.83 2.72
C GLU A 375 -2.24 21.06 3.19
N ASP A 376 -1.28 21.02 2.27
CA ASP A 376 0.12 21.25 2.61
C ASP A 376 0.95 21.66 1.39
N ILE A 377 2.18 22.14 1.61
CA ILE A 377 3.13 22.55 0.58
C ILE A 377 4.45 21.79 0.77
N PHE A 378 4.95 21.20 -0.31
CA PHE A 378 6.20 20.44 -0.34
C PHE A 378 7.20 21.08 -1.28
N THR A 379 8.42 21.33 -0.79
CA THR A 379 9.54 21.89 -1.58
C THR A 379 10.75 20.96 -1.64
N ASP A 380 10.93 20.11 -0.63
CA ASP A 380 12.03 19.15 -0.54
C ASP A 380 11.52 17.76 -0.96
N ASN A 381 12.03 17.22 -2.07
CA ASN A 381 11.53 15.98 -2.69
C ASN A 381 9.98 15.97 -2.79
N PRO A 382 9.40 16.95 -3.50
CA PRO A 382 7.97 17.23 -3.43
C PRO A 382 7.10 16.05 -3.90
N THR A 383 7.57 15.27 -4.89
CA THR A 383 6.90 14.05 -5.37
C THR A 383 6.73 13.02 -4.27
N ALA A 384 7.82 12.64 -3.58
CA ALA A 384 7.74 11.64 -2.51
C ALA A 384 7.01 12.20 -1.29
N GLY A 385 7.26 13.46 -0.93
CA GLY A 385 6.64 14.13 0.21
C GLY A 385 5.12 14.21 0.09
N ALA A 386 4.60 14.70 -1.04
CA ALA A 386 3.16 14.77 -1.29
C ALA A 386 2.50 13.38 -1.33
N SER A 387 3.16 12.40 -1.97
CA SER A 387 2.66 11.03 -2.06
C SER A 387 2.56 10.38 -0.67
N ALA A 388 3.60 10.54 0.17
CA ALA A 388 3.63 10.02 1.53
C ALA A 388 2.64 10.73 2.46
N TYR A 389 2.46 12.04 2.29
CA TYR A 389 1.51 12.85 3.08
C TYR A 389 0.07 12.38 2.91
N ILE A 390 -0.32 11.97 1.70
CA ILE A 390 -1.66 11.45 1.43
C ILE A 390 -1.77 9.98 1.83
N ALA A 391 -0.79 9.14 1.47
CA ALA A 391 -0.85 7.70 1.74
C ALA A 391 -0.66 7.34 3.24
N GLY A 392 0.06 8.14 4.01
CA GLY A 392 0.36 7.88 5.43
C GLY A 392 -0.87 7.82 6.34
N PRO A 393 -1.71 8.86 6.37
CA PRO A 393 -2.98 8.84 7.11
C PRO A 393 -3.90 7.71 6.67
N LEU A 394 -3.96 7.39 5.36
CA LEU A 394 -4.74 6.26 4.84
C LEU A 394 -4.19 4.93 5.35
N THR A 395 -2.87 4.79 5.45
CA THR A 395 -2.23 3.63 6.08
C THR A 395 -2.67 3.49 7.53
N MET A 396 -2.63 4.57 8.32
CA MET A 396 -3.05 4.55 9.73
C MET A 396 -4.52 4.18 9.89
N LEU A 397 -5.39 4.72 9.04
CA LEU A 397 -6.83 4.46 9.05
C LEU A 397 -7.17 3.04 8.61
N LEU A 398 -6.61 2.56 7.51
CA LEU A 398 -6.96 1.23 6.99
C LEU A 398 -6.32 0.09 7.80
N SER A 399 -5.21 0.34 8.49
CA SER A 399 -4.52 -0.66 9.31
C SER A 399 -4.87 -0.64 10.80
N ASN A 400 -5.87 0.15 11.19
CA ASN A 400 -6.28 0.30 12.58
C ASN A 400 -6.91 -0.99 13.16
N ASP A 401 -6.74 -1.18 14.47
CA ASP A 401 -7.30 -2.33 15.21
C ASP A 401 -8.64 -2.00 15.93
N ILE A 402 -9.21 -0.81 15.73
CA ILE A 402 -10.43 -0.33 16.39
C ILE A 402 -11.67 -0.86 15.66
N GLU A 403 -11.83 -0.50 14.38
CA GLU A 403 -12.94 -0.97 13.54
C GLU A 403 -12.57 -0.92 12.05
N LYS A 404 -13.31 -1.66 11.22
CA LYS A 404 -13.08 -1.69 9.77
C LYS A 404 -13.47 -0.35 9.14
N VAL A 405 -12.52 0.28 8.44
CA VAL A 405 -12.74 1.51 7.66
C VAL A 405 -13.11 1.19 6.23
N ASN A 406 -14.15 1.86 5.73
CA ASN A 406 -14.47 1.87 4.30
C ASN A 406 -14.16 3.24 3.70
N LEU A 407 -13.11 3.29 2.87
CA LEU A 407 -12.74 4.47 2.10
C LEU A 407 -13.60 4.52 0.83
N LYS A 408 -14.34 5.62 0.63
CA LYS A 408 -15.27 5.81 -0.49
C LYS A 408 -14.64 6.49 -1.69
N ASN A 409 -13.73 7.42 -1.46
CA ASN A 409 -13.18 8.28 -2.51
C ASN A 409 -11.93 9.02 -2.00
N VAL A 410 -11.00 9.31 -2.92
CA VAL A 410 -9.83 10.18 -2.68
C VAL A 410 -9.75 11.23 -3.79
N GLU A 411 -9.90 12.51 -3.44
CA GLU A 411 -9.83 13.63 -4.38
C GLU A 411 -8.66 14.52 -4.02
N VAL A 412 -7.74 14.74 -4.97
CA VAL A 412 -6.54 15.54 -4.74
C VAL A 412 -6.34 16.51 -5.89
N THR A 413 -6.18 17.80 -5.57
CA THR A 413 -5.70 18.83 -6.47
C THR A 413 -4.28 19.22 -6.07
N ILE A 414 -3.37 19.21 -7.03
CA ILE A 414 -1.96 19.55 -6.84
C ILE A 414 -1.61 20.70 -7.78
N ALA A 415 -1.20 21.83 -7.21
CA ALA A 415 -0.60 22.91 -7.98
C ALA A 415 0.92 22.75 -7.98
N SER A 416 1.52 22.73 -9.16
CA SER A 416 2.96 22.60 -9.37
C SER A 416 3.58 23.93 -9.80
N SER A 417 4.67 24.29 -9.12
CA SER A 417 5.52 25.42 -9.46
C SER A 417 6.97 24.98 -9.65
N GLU A 418 7.67 25.55 -10.64
CA GLU A 418 9.11 25.31 -10.88
C GLU A 418 10.02 26.20 -10.00
N GLU A 419 9.46 26.90 -9.02
CA GLU A 419 10.21 27.68 -8.04
C GLU A 419 10.10 27.06 -6.64
N PRO A 420 11.17 27.06 -5.81
CA PRO A 420 11.03 26.69 -4.40
C PRO A 420 10.25 27.78 -3.65
N LEU A 421 8.97 27.54 -3.41
CA LEU A 421 8.11 28.42 -2.64
C LEU A 421 8.28 28.08 -1.16
N SER A 422 9.41 28.51 -0.60
CA SER A 422 9.69 28.40 0.83
C SER A 422 10.02 29.74 1.46
N ALA A 423 9.69 29.87 2.74
CA ALA A 423 9.98 31.03 3.58
C ALA A 423 10.61 30.58 4.91
N ARG A 424 11.83 31.02 5.17
CA ARG A 424 12.56 30.72 6.39
C ARG A 424 12.25 31.73 7.48
N ILE A 425 11.90 31.29 8.68
CA ILE A 425 11.78 32.15 9.86
C ILE A 425 13.19 32.57 10.28
N GLU A 426 13.49 33.86 10.13
CA GLU A 426 14.82 34.41 10.46
C GLU A 426 14.84 35.06 11.84
N ARG A 427 13.86 35.91 12.13
CA ARG A 427 13.81 36.72 13.34
C ARG A 427 12.38 36.93 13.82
N VAL A 428 12.23 37.03 15.15
CA VAL A 428 10.96 37.34 15.81
C VAL A 428 11.21 38.38 16.90
N TRP A 429 10.29 39.34 17.06
CA TRP A 429 10.36 40.36 18.11
C TRP A 429 8.97 40.93 18.41
N LEU A 430 8.81 41.60 19.55
CA LEU A 430 7.61 42.38 19.86
C LEU A 430 7.84 43.85 19.49
N ASP A 431 6.81 44.51 18.95
CA ASP A 431 6.83 45.97 18.76
C ASP A 431 6.76 46.71 20.11
N ASP A 432 6.00 46.17 21.07
CA ASP A 432 5.86 46.74 22.41
C ASP A 432 6.99 46.28 23.33
N ALA A 433 7.75 47.23 23.86
CA ALA A 433 8.86 46.98 24.78
C ALA A 433 8.42 46.46 26.17
N LYS A 434 7.11 46.48 26.49
CA LYS A 434 6.58 46.06 27.81
C LYS A 434 5.37 45.14 27.65
N ALA A 435 5.59 43.84 27.77
CA ALA A 435 4.53 42.85 27.85
C ALA A 435 3.80 42.97 29.20
N ARG A 436 2.47 43.15 29.17
CA ARG A 436 1.61 43.23 30.37
C ARG A 436 0.52 42.18 30.30
N ALA A 437 0.18 41.61 31.45
CA ALA A 437 -0.91 40.65 31.57
C ALA A 437 -2.23 41.25 31.06
N GLY A 438 -3.03 40.45 30.36
CA GLY A 438 -4.35 40.84 29.84
C GLY A 438 -4.32 41.77 28.62
N ARG A 439 -3.14 42.07 28.06
CA ARG A 439 -3.01 42.89 26.83
C ARG A 439 -2.65 42.05 25.63
N THR A 440 -3.07 42.51 24.46
CA THR A 440 -2.60 42.02 23.18
C THR A 440 -1.27 42.69 22.84
N VAL A 441 -0.25 41.90 22.52
CA VAL A 441 1.05 42.37 22.02
C VAL A 441 1.22 41.99 20.56
N SER A 442 1.82 42.88 19.76
CA SER A 442 2.08 42.62 18.34
C SER A 442 3.40 41.89 18.15
N LEU A 443 3.33 40.61 17.78
CA LEU A 443 4.50 39.81 17.42
C LEU A 443 4.84 40.00 15.95
N LYS A 444 6.06 40.45 15.66
CA LYS A 444 6.62 40.52 14.32
C LYS A 444 7.41 39.27 14.01
N VAL A 445 7.16 38.70 12.84
CA VAL A 445 7.88 37.54 12.31
C VAL A 445 8.48 37.92 10.97
N LEU A 446 9.80 38.02 10.92
CA LEU A 446 10.55 38.20 9.68
C LEU A 446 10.81 36.83 9.05
N THR A 447 10.28 36.66 7.85
CA THR A 447 10.58 35.52 6.99
C THR A 447 11.37 35.96 5.78
N ARG A 448 12.32 35.11 5.34
CA ARG A 448 13.07 35.30 4.10
C ARG A 448 12.74 34.18 3.12
N SER A 449 12.31 34.55 1.92
CA SER A 449 12.04 33.60 0.84
C SER A 449 13.31 32.91 0.34
N TYR A 450 13.16 31.84 -0.44
CA TYR A 450 14.29 31.17 -1.09
C TYR A 450 15.21 32.11 -1.88
N ARG A 451 14.65 33.12 -2.56
CA ARG A 451 15.40 34.12 -3.35
C ARG A 451 15.84 35.36 -2.56
N GLY A 452 15.69 35.36 -1.23
CA GLY A 452 16.19 36.41 -0.35
C GLY A 452 15.22 37.57 -0.07
N ALA A 453 14.04 37.59 -0.70
CA ALA A 453 13.03 38.60 -0.39
C ALA A 453 12.53 38.47 1.05
N GLU A 454 12.48 39.59 1.76
CA GLU A 454 12.06 39.67 3.16
C GLU A 454 10.58 40.04 3.27
N LYS A 455 9.87 39.41 4.22
CA LYS A 455 8.48 39.71 4.56
C LYS A 455 8.33 39.71 6.07
N ILE A 456 7.77 40.80 6.62
CA ILE A 456 7.43 40.91 8.03
C ILE A 456 5.92 40.69 8.17
N SER A 457 5.55 39.66 8.92
CA SER A 457 4.15 39.38 9.28
C SER A 457 3.90 39.80 10.73
N THR A 458 2.70 40.31 11.02
CA THR A 458 2.30 40.71 12.38
C THR A 458 1.21 39.77 12.88
N ILE A 459 1.42 39.18 14.06
CA ILE A 459 0.46 38.28 14.70
C ILE A 459 0.07 38.91 16.05
N PRO A 460 -1.22 39.23 16.28
CA PRO A 460 -1.67 39.72 17.57
C PRO A 460 -1.70 38.56 18.58
N ILE A 461 -0.94 38.68 19.66
CA ILE A 461 -0.82 37.67 20.72
C ILE A 461 -1.49 38.20 21.98
N GLU A 462 -2.56 37.54 22.41
CA GLU A 462 -3.24 37.86 23.66
C GLU A 462 -2.51 37.24 24.85
N LEU A 463 -2.03 38.07 25.77
CA LEU A 463 -1.41 37.61 27.01
C LEU A 463 -2.50 37.37 28.06
N PRO A 464 -2.58 36.18 28.69
CA PRO A 464 -3.58 35.92 29.73
C PRO A 464 -3.53 36.94 30.86
N ALA A 465 -4.68 37.28 31.45
CA ALA A 465 -4.78 38.26 32.52
C ALA A 465 -4.05 37.83 33.81
N ASN A 466 -3.88 36.52 34.01
CA ASN A 466 -3.17 35.92 35.13
C ASN A 466 -1.69 35.59 34.80
N ALA A 467 -1.19 35.97 33.63
CA ALA A 467 0.17 35.68 33.24
C ALA A 467 1.16 36.55 34.02
N SER A 468 2.19 35.94 34.62
CA SER A 468 3.20 36.66 35.39
C SER A 468 4.57 36.00 35.25
N GLY A 469 5.63 36.81 35.30
CA GLY A 469 7.00 36.32 35.26
C GLY A 469 7.46 36.02 33.83
N GLN A 470 8.40 35.08 33.69
CA GLN A 470 9.02 34.75 32.42
C GLN A 470 8.13 33.82 31.58
N LEU A 471 7.81 34.25 30.36
CA LEU A 471 7.11 33.45 29.36
C LEU A 471 8.01 33.25 28.13
N SER A 472 7.76 32.17 27.39
CA SER A 472 8.42 31.91 26.11
C SER A 472 7.41 31.91 24.97
N ILE A 473 7.66 32.68 23.93
CA ILE A 473 6.91 32.63 22.67
C ILE A 473 7.72 31.78 21.70
N LEU A 474 7.24 30.57 21.41
CA LEU A 474 7.77 29.69 20.37
C LEU A 474 7.08 30.04 19.04
N VAL A 475 7.86 30.38 18.03
CA VAL A 475 7.40 30.58 16.64
C VAL A 475 8.05 29.51 15.79
N SER A 476 7.27 28.64 15.16
CA SER A 476 7.79 27.43 14.52
C SER A 476 7.06 27.09 13.22
N ASP A 477 7.77 26.39 12.33
CA ASP A 477 7.15 25.59 11.28
C ASP A 477 6.37 24.39 11.86
N GLY A 478 5.46 23.84 11.04
CA GLY A 478 4.59 22.74 11.44
C GLY A 478 5.34 21.43 11.71
N ARG A 479 6.38 21.11 10.94
CA ARG A 479 7.17 19.87 11.11
C ARG A 479 7.85 19.82 12.47
N GLN A 480 8.52 20.90 12.87
CA GLN A 480 9.16 21.02 14.18
C GLN A 480 8.13 21.04 15.31
N LEU A 481 6.99 21.71 15.11
CA LEU A 481 5.94 21.73 16.12
C LEU A 481 5.33 20.34 16.34
N ASN A 482 5.02 19.60 15.27
CA ASN A 482 4.57 18.20 15.35
C ASN A 482 5.57 17.34 16.14
N GLN A 483 6.88 17.50 15.91
CA GLN A 483 7.91 16.75 16.65
C GLN A 483 7.96 17.10 18.14
N ILE A 484 7.72 18.36 18.49
CA ILE A 484 7.64 18.81 19.90
C ILE A 484 6.38 18.23 20.55
N GLU A 485 5.22 18.38 19.91
CA GLU A 485 3.94 17.86 20.42
C GLU A 485 3.97 16.34 20.57
N GLN A 486 4.51 15.62 19.59
CA GLN A 486 4.71 14.17 19.69
C GLN A 486 5.65 13.76 20.83
N ARG A 487 6.65 14.58 21.20
CA ARG A 487 7.54 14.31 22.35
C ARG A 487 6.85 14.55 23.67
N ASP A 488 6.09 15.63 23.77
CA ASP A 488 5.34 15.98 24.98
C ASP A 488 4.19 15.00 25.26
N MET A 489 3.64 14.38 24.21
CA MET A 489 2.43 13.54 24.27
C MET A 489 2.72 12.03 24.18
N ARG A 490 3.99 11.58 24.33
CA ARG A 490 4.45 10.19 24.08
C ARG A 490 3.73 9.06 24.83
N ARG A 491 2.80 9.35 25.74
CA ARG A 491 2.04 8.33 26.48
C ARG A 491 0.53 8.53 26.51
N SER A 492 -0.02 9.67 26.12
CA SER A 492 -1.38 10.07 26.52
C SER A 492 -2.47 10.07 25.43
N LEU A 493 -2.18 9.74 24.17
CA LEU A 493 -3.22 9.72 23.11
C LEU A 493 -3.05 8.54 22.15
N GLN A 494 -3.37 7.33 22.61
CA GLN A 494 -3.82 6.31 21.66
C GLN A 494 -5.28 6.59 21.33
N PRO A 495 -5.64 6.88 20.06
CA PRO A 495 -7.01 7.16 19.70
C PRO A 495 -7.89 5.95 20.06
N GLN A 496 -8.96 6.20 20.83
CA GLN A 496 -9.90 5.16 21.27
C GLN A 496 -11.04 4.94 20.25
N SER A 497 -11.15 5.82 19.25
CA SER A 497 -12.12 5.73 18.17
C SER A 497 -11.54 6.24 16.86
N LEU A 498 -12.10 5.79 15.74
CA LEU A 498 -11.78 6.35 14.41
C LEU A 498 -12.07 7.84 14.32
N THR A 499 -13.16 8.30 14.94
CA THR A 499 -13.50 9.72 14.97
C THR A 499 -12.39 10.54 15.65
N GLN A 500 -11.83 10.05 16.76
CA GLN A 500 -10.69 10.69 17.41
C GLN A 500 -9.44 10.62 16.51
N MET A 501 -9.18 9.49 15.86
CA MET A 501 -8.03 9.33 14.97
C MET A 501 -8.08 10.28 13.77
N ILE A 502 -9.23 10.39 13.08
CA ILE A 502 -9.42 11.31 11.95
C ILE A 502 -9.27 12.76 12.40
N ARG A 503 -9.78 13.13 13.59
CA ARG A 503 -9.56 14.47 14.16
C ARG A 503 -8.06 14.73 14.37
N LEU A 504 -7.33 13.83 15.03
CA LEU A 504 -5.89 13.97 15.25
C LEU A 504 -5.11 14.09 13.92
N LEU A 505 -5.50 13.33 12.89
CA LEU A 505 -4.89 13.42 11.56
C LEU A 505 -5.19 14.76 10.88
N ASN A 506 -6.43 15.27 10.97
CA ASN A 506 -6.81 16.58 10.45
C ASN A 506 -6.14 17.74 11.19
N ASP A 507 -5.88 17.58 12.49
CA ASP A 507 -5.25 18.57 13.37
C ASP A 507 -3.70 18.55 13.29
N THR A 508 -3.12 17.60 12.55
CA THR A 508 -1.67 17.52 12.33
C THR A 508 -1.15 18.81 11.70
N ARG A 509 -0.04 19.35 12.22
CA ARG A 509 0.47 20.65 11.77
C ARG A 509 0.99 20.58 10.33
N ARG A 510 0.53 21.52 9.51
CA ARG A 510 0.84 21.70 8.08
C ARG A 510 2.06 22.58 7.89
N ASN A 511 2.81 22.41 6.80
CA ASN A 511 4.01 23.22 6.52
C ASN A 511 3.70 24.60 5.91
N ASN A 512 2.46 24.86 5.48
CA ASN A 512 2.04 26.14 4.91
C ASN A 512 1.59 27.18 5.96
N ARG A 513 2.04 27.07 7.22
CA ARG A 513 1.63 27.98 8.31
C ARG A 513 2.80 28.29 9.25
N ILE A 514 2.78 29.49 9.81
CA ILE A 514 3.60 29.85 10.97
C ILE A 514 2.75 29.56 12.21
N TYR A 515 3.26 28.74 13.13
CA TYR A 515 2.61 28.50 14.42
C TYR A 515 3.30 29.30 15.51
N VAL A 516 2.49 29.88 16.41
CA VAL A 516 2.95 30.59 17.60
C VAL A 516 2.37 29.91 18.82
N ARG A 517 3.22 29.54 19.78
CA ARG A 517 2.82 29.02 21.09
C ARG A 517 3.37 29.92 22.18
N LEU A 518 2.49 30.40 23.07
CA LEU A 518 2.89 31.04 24.31
C LEU A 518 3.03 29.95 25.38
N LEU A 519 4.19 29.84 26.00
CA LEU A 519 4.54 28.80 26.96
C LEU A 519 4.83 29.43 28.33
N SER A 520 4.34 28.82 29.40
CA SER A 520 4.74 29.16 30.76
C SER A 520 6.22 28.81 31.00
N GLY A 521 6.95 29.66 31.72
CA GLY A 521 8.31 29.35 32.18
C GLY A 521 8.39 28.32 33.30
N THR A 522 7.25 27.91 33.87
CA THR A 522 7.15 26.89 34.92
C THR A 522 6.80 25.50 34.34
N PRO A 523 7.48 24.42 34.80
CA PRO A 523 7.12 23.04 34.46
C PRO A 523 5.66 22.71 34.83
N GLY A 524 5.01 21.87 34.04
CA GLY A 524 3.66 21.35 34.28
C GLY A 524 3.62 19.82 34.15
N ALA A 525 2.44 19.23 34.20
CA ALA A 525 2.26 17.79 33.99
C ALA A 525 0.92 17.48 33.31
N VAL A 526 0.87 16.42 32.49
CA VAL A 526 -0.40 15.78 32.08
C VAL A 526 -0.74 14.73 33.14
N VAL A 527 -1.97 14.79 33.67
CA VAL A 527 -2.52 13.79 34.58
C VAL A 527 -3.86 13.32 34.01
N ASN A 528 -4.00 12.02 33.73
CA ASN A 528 -5.24 11.42 33.19
C ASN A 528 -5.77 12.08 31.89
N GLY A 529 -4.87 12.52 31.00
CA GLY A 529 -5.23 13.12 29.71
C GLY A 529 -5.51 14.64 29.74
N GLU A 530 -5.52 15.27 30.91
CA GLU A 530 -5.66 16.71 31.07
C GLU A 530 -4.34 17.39 31.45
N ALA A 531 -4.06 18.56 30.85
CA ALA A 531 -2.83 19.31 31.08
C ALA A 531 -2.98 20.24 32.31
N LEU A 532 -2.24 19.96 33.37
CA LEU A 532 -2.14 20.80 34.57
C LEU A 532 -0.91 21.73 34.45
N THR A 533 -1.16 23.02 34.55
CA THR A 533 -0.16 24.07 34.32
C THR A 533 0.30 24.67 35.66
N SER A 534 1.56 25.11 35.73
CA SER A 534 2.11 25.85 36.88
C SER A 534 2.05 25.12 38.23
N LEU A 535 2.34 23.82 38.24
CA LEU A 535 2.38 23.04 39.46
C LEU A 535 3.60 23.43 40.31
N PRO A 536 3.44 23.66 41.64
CA PRO A 536 4.57 23.85 42.53
C PRO A 536 5.52 22.64 42.48
N PRO A 537 6.85 22.83 42.61
CA PRO A 537 7.82 21.73 42.59
C PRO A 537 7.51 20.62 43.60
N SER A 538 6.90 20.97 44.74
CA SER A 538 6.45 20.02 45.76
C SER A 538 5.30 19.12 45.28
N VAL A 539 4.39 19.64 44.46
CA VAL A 539 3.26 18.87 43.89
C VAL A 539 3.75 17.98 42.76
N LEU A 540 4.67 18.48 41.92
CA LEU A 540 5.34 17.65 40.91
C LEU A 540 6.10 16.48 41.53
N GLY A 541 6.81 16.70 42.64
CA GLY A 541 7.52 15.64 43.35
C GLY A 541 6.60 14.57 43.95
N VAL A 542 5.40 14.93 44.40
CA VAL A 542 4.39 13.98 44.89
C VAL A 542 3.76 13.19 43.73
N LEU A 543 3.43 13.86 42.62
CA LEU A 543 2.89 13.22 41.42
C LEU A 543 3.91 12.31 40.71
N GLU A 544 5.21 12.65 40.74
CA GLU A 544 6.30 11.76 40.29
C GLU A 544 6.49 10.54 41.20
N GLY A 545 6.18 10.69 42.49
CA GLY A 545 6.28 9.64 43.51
C GLY A 545 5.13 8.62 43.48
N ASP A 546 3.95 9.01 43.00
CA ASP A 546 2.75 8.17 42.99
C ASP A 546 2.64 7.33 41.70
N ARG A 547 3.50 6.32 41.58
CA ARG A 547 3.60 5.43 40.40
C ARG A 547 2.44 4.44 40.23
N ASN A 548 1.48 4.41 41.15
CA ASN A 548 0.38 3.42 41.14
C ASN A 548 -1.01 4.02 40.86
N GLY A 549 -1.14 5.35 40.69
CA GLY A 549 -2.45 6.03 40.71
C GLY A 549 -2.96 6.69 39.41
N GLY A 550 -2.13 6.89 38.38
CA GLY A 550 -2.57 7.52 37.13
C GLY A 550 -1.44 7.84 36.15
N ASP A 551 -1.79 8.07 34.88
CA ASP A 551 -0.83 8.42 33.82
C ASP A 551 -0.29 9.83 34.05
N PHE A 552 0.99 9.92 34.48
CA PHE A 552 1.72 11.17 34.70
C PHE A 552 2.79 11.37 33.63
N THR A 553 2.80 12.54 32.98
CA THR A 553 3.88 12.95 32.05
C THR A 553 4.29 14.41 32.32
N PRO A 554 5.54 14.70 32.73
CA PRO A 554 5.98 16.07 32.96
C PRO A 554 6.13 16.83 31.64
N ILE A 555 5.64 18.07 31.59
CA ILE A 555 5.74 18.98 30.45
C ILE A 555 6.67 20.14 30.81
N ARG A 556 7.62 20.48 29.92
CA ARG A 556 8.62 21.53 30.18
C ARG A 556 8.05 22.96 30.21
N GLY A 557 6.79 23.14 29.78
CA GLY A 557 6.05 24.39 29.87
C GLY A 557 4.66 24.20 29.26
N ALA A 558 3.62 24.66 29.95
CA ALA A 558 2.26 24.54 29.45
C ALA A 558 1.96 25.60 28.39
N ALA A 559 1.20 25.24 27.36
CA ALA A 559 0.70 26.20 26.37
C ALA A 559 -0.38 27.09 27.01
N LEU A 560 -0.09 28.39 27.10
CA LEU A 560 -1.02 29.42 27.56
C LEU A 560 -1.87 29.99 26.42
N GLY A 561 -1.44 29.80 25.19
CA GLY A 561 -2.15 30.22 23.98
C GLY A 561 -1.47 29.71 22.72
N GLN A 562 -2.24 29.56 21.65
CA GLN A 562 -1.76 29.14 20.34
C GLN A 562 -2.38 30.00 19.24
N TRP A 563 -1.58 30.38 18.26
CA TRP A 563 -2.01 31.14 17.08
C TRP A 563 -1.36 30.55 15.84
N GLU A 564 -1.97 30.78 14.69
CA GLU A 564 -1.42 30.39 13.40
C GLU A 564 -1.62 31.48 12.36
N LEU A 565 -0.68 31.55 11.41
CA LEU A 565 -0.76 32.42 10.25
C LEU A 565 -0.57 31.57 8.98
N PRO A 566 -1.61 31.42 8.14
CA PRO A 566 -1.49 30.78 6.85
C PRO A 566 -0.51 31.50 5.92
N MET A 567 0.25 30.72 5.15
CA MET A 567 1.25 31.19 4.20
C MET A 567 1.02 30.53 2.84
N GLU A 568 1.37 31.25 1.77
CA GLU A 568 1.37 30.74 0.40
C GLU A 568 2.63 29.94 0.06
N THR A 569 3.57 29.85 1.01
CA THR A 569 4.86 29.18 0.88
C THR A 569 5.06 28.18 2.02
N ALA A 570 5.90 27.16 1.81
CA ALA A 570 6.33 26.27 2.86
C ALA A 570 7.19 27.03 3.89
N VAL A 571 6.82 26.96 5.16
CA VAL A 571 7.52 27.62 6.25
C VAL A 571 8.60 26.70 6.80
N VAL A 572 9.80 27.24 7.02
CA VAL A 572 10.93 26.48 7.59
C VAL A 572 11.58 27.27 8.72
N GLY A 573 11.86 26.59 9.83
CA GLY A 573 12.62 27.14 10.94
C GLY A 573 11.79 27.32 12.21
N SER A 574 12.49 27.65 13.28
CA SER A 574 11.90 27.92 14.57
C SER A 574 12.71 28.97 15.32
N ARG A 575 12.03 29.78 16.12
CA ARG A 575 12.60 30.81 17.00
C ARG A 575 11.85 30.82 18.31
N VAL A 576 12.57 31.12 19.39
CA VAL A 576 11.99 31.33 20.71
C VAL A 576 12.32 32.75 21.15
N LEU A 577 11.32 33.47 21.62
CA LEU A 577 11.45 34.77 22.24
C LEU A 577 11.02 34.68 23.70
N THR A 578 11.94 34.97 24.61
CA THR A 578 11.62 35.06 26.04
C THR A 578 11.17 36.47 26.37
N ILE A 579 10.04 36.59 27.07
CA ILE A 579 9.48 37.87 27.52
C ILE A 579 9.24 37.83 29.03
N GLU A 580 9.34 39.00 29.66
CA GLU A 580 9.00 39.18 31.07
C GLU A 580 7.68 39.93 31.15
N VAL A 581 6.70 39.35 31.85
CA VAL A 581 5.37 39.93 32.00
C VAL A 581 5.25 40.56 33.39
N GLU A 582 5.12 41.89 33.41
CA GLU A 582 4.84 42.63 34.64
C GLU A 582 3.40 42.36 35.09
N ASN A 583 3.27 41.76 36.27
CA ASN A 583 1.99 41.66 36.97
C ASN A 583 1.86 42.85 37.91
N ARG A 584 1.42 44.01 37.41
CA ARG A 584 1.07 45.13 38.29
C ARG A 584 -0.41 45.00 38.67
N PRO A 585 -0.75 44.76 39.96
CA PRO A 585 -2.11 44.98 40.42
C PRO A 585 -2.45 46.45 40.20
N PHE A 586 -3.68 46.70 39.73
CA PHE A 586 -4.23 48.05 39.56
C PHE A 586 -4.18 48.85 40.86
#